data_AF-F7B7F7-F1
#
_entry.id   AF-F7B7F7-F1
#
_cell.length_a   1.000
_cell.length_b   1.000
_cell.length_c   1.000
_cell.angle_alpha   90.00
_cell.angle_beta   90.00
_cell.angle_gamma   90.00
#
_symmetry.space_group_name_H-M   'P 1'
#
loop_
_entity.id
_entity.type
_entity.pdbx_description
1 polymer ?
#
loop_
_entity_poly.entity_id
_entity_poly.type
_entity_poly.pdbx_seq_one_letter_code
_entity_poly.pdbx_strand_id
1 'polypeptide(L)'
;MGPPAAPFSRGRDERQAVLDTARKLTSQEDTKRGSSPSVKSSPRSSSTFTPIPQMDESFLTKKVDHIIKEYLHLVDLKEARECILELKVPPNLTHLIVSSSMESSLEKKQSDREHVATLICDIIKQRIVTEDEFLKGAAMNIELAADLELDLPKVWTCMAELVAPVIYDPKTGINLSHLVPMSQQLLDLDRSVIFVTEILKKMVTLMPAEGVLKQWVDHNLQWSSFTQSTDPTQNYIHFYPAQNLSMFGGTSNGTHVSAVNQTSHKDFSTSVSEITRHLDKLQSDDTMFDWLEATFSIKERNESQFVRALTTAICMKAIVEKGGAMEVDKEVIKSRTLVFKKFVDTEDKELEAVYALQKLYSDLEQPPNILKLLFDLIYDEEIISEQTFFKWEKTDNPVESEGRGVALMSVKPFFTWLREADIESDE
;
A
#
# COMPACT_ATOMS: atom_id res chain seq x y z
N MET A 1 34.13 39.71 -27.01
CA MET A 1 32.91 40.10 -26.27
C MET A 1 32.66 39.01 -25.23
N GLY A 2 32.94 39.29 -23.95
CA GLY A 2 32.62 38.37 -22.86
C GLY A 2 31.22 38.69 -22.30
N PRO A 3 30.45 37.70 -21.82
CA PRO A 3 29.13 37.95 -21.25
C PRO A 3 29.23 38.49 -19.80
N PRO A 4 28.24 39.27 -19.34
CA PRO A 4 28.29 39.96 -18.05
C PRO A 4 27.89 39.06 -16.88
N ALA A 5 28.49 39.30 -15.72
CA ALA A 5 28.22 38.62 -14.46
C ALA A 5 26.89 39.09 -13.83
N ALA A 6 26.08 38.14 -13.34
CA ALA A 6 24.87 38.38 -12.56
C ALA A 6 25.17 38.38 -11.04
N PRO A 7 24.43 39.14 -10.20
CA PRO A 7 24.76 39.37 -8.79
C PRO A 7 23.96 38.45 -7.86
N PHE A 8 24.60 37.42 -7.29
CA PHE A 8 24.02 36.63 -6.20
C PHE A 8 25.09 36.37 -5.13
N SER A 9 25.29 37.32 -4.22
CA SER A 9 26.11 37.12 -3.01
C SER A 9 25.53 37.75 -1.74
N ARG A 10 24.58 38.69 -1.82
CA ARG A 10 24.07 39.41 -0.64
C ARG A 10 23.26 38.56 0.36
N GLY A 11 22.55 37.53 -0.09
CA GLY A 11 21.66 36.74 0.79
C GLY A 11 22.36 35.68 1.65
N ARG A 12 23.59 35.28 1.31
CA ARG A 12 24.36 34.29 2.08
C ARG A 12 25.14 34.96 3.22
N ASP A 13 25.64 36.17 2.99
CA ASP A 13 26.42 36.92 3.97
C ASP A 13 25.55 37.46 5.12
N GLU A 14 24.30 37.86 4.85
CA GLU A 14 23.36 38.26 5.91
C GLU A 14 22.97 37.08 6.81
N ARG A 15 22.82 35.88 6.24
CA ARG A 15 22.51 34.65 7.02
C ARG A 15 23.69 34.22 7.89
N GLN A 16 24.92 34.37 7.39
CA GLN A 16 26.12 34.09 8.17
C GLN A 16 26.35 35.14 9.28
N ALA A 17 26.03 36.41 9.02
CA ALA A 17 26.14 37.48 10.01
C ALA A 17 25.14 37.30 11.19
N VAL A 18 23.94 36.79 10.91
CA VAL A 18 22.97 36.44 11.96
C VAL A 18 23.46 35.26 12.81
N LEU A 19 24.10 34.26 12.18
CA LEU A 19 24.70 33.10 12.87
C LEU A 19 25.89 33.49 13.78
N ASP A 20 26.73 34.42 13.36
CA ASP A 20 27.85 34.90 14.17
C ASP A 20 27.41 35.82 15.32
N THR A 21 26.28 36.52 15.15
CA THR A 21 25.67 37.35 16.20
C THR A 21 25.02 36.48 17.28
N ALA A 22 24.33 35.40 16.89
CA ALA A 22 23.74 34.44 17.82
C ALA A 22 24.82 33.69 18.64
N ARG A 23 25.94 33.30 18.01
CA ARG A 23 27.08 32.66 18.71
C ARG A 23 27.78 33.58 19.72
N LYS A 24 27.81 34.89 19.47
CA LYS A 24 28.37 35.86 20.42
C LYS A 24 27.46 36.09 21.63
N LEU A 25 26.14 35.96 21.48
CA LEU A 25 25.18 36.16 22.57
C LEU A 25 25.10 34.96 23.52
N THR A 26 25.37 33.75 23.03
CA THR A 26 25.42 32.52 23.88
C THR A 26 26.75 32.34 24.61
N SER A 27 27.79 33.10 24.25
CA SER A 27 29.13 32.99 24.85
C SER A 27 29.44 34.09 25.88
N GLN A 28 28.45 34.91 26.26
CA GLN A 28 28.63 36.10 27.10
C GLN A 28 27.78 36.10 28.39
N GLU A 29 27.55 34.94 28.99
CA GLU A 29 27.18 34.84 30.40
C GLU A 29 28.17 33.90 31.10
N ASP A 30 29.36 34.43 31.40
CA ASP A 30 30.13 34.13 32.61
C ASP A 30 31.55 34.67 32.44
N THR A 31 31.76 35.96 32.74
CA THR A 31 33.07 36.50 33.15
C THR A 31 32.97 37.98 33.48
N LYS A 32 32.87 38.32 34.78
CA LYS A 32 33.61 39.42 35.45
C LYS A 32 33.14 39.63 36.90
N ARG A 33 34.00 39.28 37.87
CA ARG A 33 34.65 40.26 38.78
C ARG A 33 35.54 39.54 39.79
N GLY A 34 36.85 39.79 39.71
CA GLY A 34 37.76 39.61 40.84
C GLY A 34 37.74 40.85 41.74
N SER A 35 37.90 40.63 43.05
CA SER A 35 38.74 41.40 44.00
C SER A 35 38.47 40.91 45.44
N SER A 36 39.44 40.27 46.08
CA SER A 36 39.47 40.03 47.54
C SER A 36 39.90 41.29 48.30
N PRO A 37 39.64 41.41 49.63
CA PRO A 37 40.57 40.82 50.61
C PRO A 37 39.96 40.24 51.91
N SER A 38 40.66 39.20 52.42
CA SER A 38 40.96 38.80 53.81
C SER A 38 39.90 38.62 54.92
N VAL A 39 39.74 37.34 55.31
CA VAL A 39 39.73 36.72 56.67
C VAL A 39 38.68 37.15 57.71
N LYS A 40 37.74 36.23 58.01
CA LYS A 40 37.51 35.67 59.36
C LYS A 40 36.70 34.37 59.29
N SER A 41 37.19 33.37 60.01
CA SER A 41 36.71 32.00 60.15
C SER A 41 35.38 31.87 60.89
N SER A 42 34.46 31.04 60.39
CA SER A 42 33.42 30.33 61.16
C SER A 42 32.84 29.17 60.33
N PRO A 43 32.34 28.08 60.97
CA PRO A 43 32.32 26.76 60.38
C PRO A 43 31.09 26.49 59.51
N ARG A 44 31.37 25.97 58.30
CA ARG A 44 30.64 24.93 57.57
C ARG A 44 29.12 24.86 57.83
N SER A 45 28.36 25.79 57.25
CA SER A 45 27.01 25.45 56.79
C SER A 45 27.17 24.67 55.48
N SER A 46 26.79 23.40 55.52
CA SER A 46 26.65 22.55 54.34
C SER A 46 25.79 23.27 53.31
N SER A 47 26.42 23.73 52.24
CA SER A 47 25.76 24.17 51.02
C SER A 47 24.76 23.08 50.62
N THR A 48 23.49 23.44 50.69
CA THR A 48 22.42 22.76 49.97
C THR A 48 22.92 22.48 48.56
N PHE A 49 23.05 21.19 48.22
CA PHE A 49 23.09 20.77 46.84
C PHE A 49 21.90 21.43 46.16
N THR A 50 22.14 22.41 45.29
CA THR A 50 21.19 22.70 44.24
C THR A 50 21.05 21.38 43.48
N PRO A 51 19.87 20.76 43.46
CA PRO A 51 19.68 19.58 42.64
C PRO A 51 20.03 20.00 41.21
N ILE A 52 20.91 19.24 40.56
CA ILE A 52 20.90 19.16 39.08
C ILE A 52 19.43 19.10 38.70
N PRO A 53 18.92 19.92 37.74
CA PRO A 53 17.53 19.85 37.34
C PRO A 53 17.21 18.38 37.12
N GLN A 54 16.41 17.79 38.02
CA GLN A 54 15.95 16.43 37.80
C GLN A 54 15.18 16.54 36.50
N MET A 55 15.62 15.83 35.47
CA MET A 55 14.93 15.83 34.21
C MET A 55 13.56 15.22 34.47
N ASP A 56 12.58 16.07 34.70
CA ASP A 56 11.19 15.70 34.84
C ASP A 56 10.61 15.44 33.44
N GLU A 57 9.55 14.63 33.40
CA GLU A 57 8.93 14.19 32.15
C GLU A 57 8.50 15.39 31.29
N SER A 58 7.98 16.44 31.93
CA SER A 58 7.49 17.65 31.26
C SER A 58 8.60 18.44 30.57
N PHE A 59 9.76 18.54 31.20
CA PHE A 59 10.93 19.22 30.66
C PHE A 59 11.48 18.44 29.47
N LEU A 60 11.56 17.11 29.60
CA LEU A 60 12.02 16.25 28.53
C LEU A 60 11.11 16.34 27.30
N THR A 61 9.79 16.20 27.47
CA THR A 61 8.82 16.32 26.37
C THR A 61 8.95 17.64 25.63
N LYS A 62 9.10 18.77 26.35
CA LYS A 62 9.30 20.09 25.73
C LYS A 62 10.61 20.21 24.96
N LYS A 63 11.67 19.57 25.44
CA LYS A 63 12.99 19.56 24.77
C LYS A 63 12.94 18.70 23.51
N VAL A 64 12.34 17.51 23.57
CA VAL A 64 12.15 16.65 22.40
C VAL A 64 11.30 17.36 21.36
N ASP A 65 10.17 17.97 21.76
CA ASP A 65 9.31 18.77 20.85
C ASP A 65 10.09 19.89 20.13
N HIS A 66 10.98 20.61 20.82
CA HIS A 66 11.85 21.60 20.17
C HIS A 66 12.78 20.97 19.13
N ILE A 67 13.45 19.87 19.47
CA ILE A 67 14.34 19.15 18.54
C ILE A 67 13.56 18.70 17.30
N ILE A 68 12.36 18.16 17.49
CA ILE A 68 11.51 17.70 16.38
C ILE A 68 11.06 18.88 15.52
N LYS A 69 10.71 20.03 16.11
CA LYS A 69 10.38 21.24 15.35
C LYS A 69 11.55 21.77 14.53
N GLU A 70 12.76 21.78 15.09
CA GLU A 70 13.97 22.18 14.37
C GLU A 70 14.32 21.19 13.26
N TYR A 71 14.24 19.89 13.55
CA TYR A 71 14.44 18.83 12.56
C TYR A 71 13.45 18.95 11.40
N LEU A 72 12.17 19.21 11.66
CA LEU A 72 11.17 19.39 10.60
C LEU A 72 11.39 20.66 9.78
N HIS A 73 12.09 21.67 10.33
CA HIS A 73 12.44 22.89 9.60
C HIS A 73 13.67 22.71 8.71
N LEU A 74 14.69 22.01 9.21
CA LEU A 74 16.00 21.87 8.55
C LEU A 74 16.17 20.55 7.78
N VAL A 75 15.39 19.54 8.14
CA VAL A 75 15.46 18.15 7.64
C VAL A 75 16.88 17.55 7.79
N ASP A 76 17.58 17.94 8.87
CA ASP A 76 18.90 17.42 9.19
C ASP A 76 18.79 16.26 10.19
N LEU A 77 18.75 15.04 9.65
CA LEU A 77 18.64 13.80 10.43
C LEU A 77 19.83 13.61 11.39
N LYS A 78 21.03 14.05 11.00
CA LYS A 78 22.23 13.85 11.83
C LYS A 78 22.22 14.78 13.03
N GLU A 79 21.92 16.05 12.79
CA GLU A 79 21.80 17.06 13.85
C GLU A 79 20.71 16.67 14.85
N ALA A 80 19.53 16.26 14.36
CA ALA A 80 18.42 15.85 15.23
C ALA A 80 18.81 14.68 16.16
N ARG A 81 19.52 13.68 15.62
CA ARG A 81 20.03 12.55 16.42
C ARG A 81 21.06 13.01 17.45
N GLU A 82 21.99 13.89 17.07
CA GLU A 82 23.01 14.42 17.98
C GLU A 82 22.38 15.22 19.13
N CYS A 83 21.40 16.09 18.83
CA CYS A 83 20.62 16.79 19.84
C CYS A 83 19.91 15.83 20.83
N ILE A 84 19.33 14.73 20.34
CA ILE A 84 18.71 13.70 21.20
C ILE A 84 19.75 13.04 22.12
N LEU A 85 20.94 12.71 21.60
CA LEU A 85 22.03 12.15 22.40
C LEU A 85 22.54 13.11 23.48
N GLU A 86 22.60 14.41 23.17
CA GLU A 86 23.04 15.44 24.11
C GLU A 86 22.09 15.64 25.29
N LEU A 87 20.80 15.31 25.13
CA LEU A 87 19.83 15.34 26.24
C LEU A 87 20.19 14.37 27.37
N LYS A 88 20.98 13.32 27.09
CA LYS A 88 21.39 12.30 28.08
C LYS A 88 20.20 11.76 28.87
N VAL A 89 19.18 11.32 28.14
CA VAL A 89 17.90 10.86 28.71
C VAL A 89 18.12 9.66 29.65
N PRO A 90 17.62 9.70 30.89
CA PRO A 90 17.63 8.56 31.81
C PRO A 90 16.94 7.35 31.18
N PRO A 91 17.44 6.12 31.37
CA PRO A 91 16.86 4.92 30.78
C PRO A 91 15.37 4.71 31.08
N ASN A 92 14.89 5.15 32.25
CA ASN A 92 13.47 5.04 32.61
C ASN A 92 12.56 6.01 31.84
N LEU A 93 13.12 7.02 31.16
CA LEU A 93 12.40 8.07 30.43
C LEU A 93 12.62 8.02 28.91
N THR A 94 13.47 7.13 28.39
CA THR A 94 13.80 7.07 26.95
C THR A 94 12.57 6.93 26.05
N HIS A 95 11.56 6.18 26.49
CA HIS A 95 10.27 6.03 25.78
C HIS A 95 9.57 7.37 25.49
N LEU A 96 9.82 8.42 26.28
CA LEU A 96 9.28 9.76 26.04
C LEU A 96 9.87 10.43 24.79
N ILE A 97 11.05 10.01 24.32
CA ILE A 97 11.60 10.47 23.04
C ILE A 97 10.65 10.06 21.91
N VAL A 98 10.27 8.79 21.88
CA VAL A 98 9.33 8.25 20.87
C VAL A 98 7.97 8.89 21.03
N SER A 99 7.43 8.91 22.26
CA SER A 99 6.11 9.45 22.53
C SER A 99 5.98 10.91 22.10
N SER A 100 6.91 11.76 22.53
CA SER A 100 6.89 13.19 22.20
C SER A 100 7.13 13.44 20.72
N SER A 101 7.92 12.59 20.04
CA SER A 101 8.16 12.71 18.59
C SER A 101 6.91 12.43 17.78
N MET A 102 6.17 11.38 18.15
CA MET A 102 4.91 11.02 17.51
C MET A 102 3.86 12.11 17.76
N GLU A 103 3.67 12.52 19.02
CA GLU A 103 2.74 13.61 19.41
C GLU A 103 3.03 14.90 18.62
N SER A 104 4.29 15.31 18.53
CA SER A 104 4.70 16.55 17.86
C SER A 104 4.42 16.55 16.34
N SER A 105 4.19 15.39 15.73
CA SER A 105 4.04 15.25 14.28
C SER A 105 2.68 14.74 13.82
N LEU A 106 1.88 14.14 14.71
CA LEU A 106 0.63 13.46 14.37
C LEU A 106 -0.34 14.34 13.56
N GLU A 107 -0.55 15.58 14.01
CA GLU A 107 -1.44 16.58 13.39
C GLU A 107 -0.80 17.38 12.23
N LYS A 108 0.47 17.12 11.89
CA LYS A 108 1.17 17.84 10.82
C LYS A 108 0.84 17.27 9.43
N LYS A 109 1.49 17.78 8.39
CA LYS A 109 1.38 17.22 7.03
C LYS A 109 2.08 15.86 6.92
N GLN A 110 1.66 15.04 5.97
CA GLN A 110 2.22 13.71 5.72
C GLN A 110 3.75 13.69 5.61
N SER A 111 4.35 14.65 4.88
CA SER A 111 5.81 14.72 4.75
C SER A 111 6.52 14.88 6.10
N ASP A 112 5.92 15.60 7.05
CA ASP A 112 6.52 15.80 8.37
C ASP A 112 6.46 14.49 9.17
N ARG A 113 5.36 13.74 9.10
CA ARG A 113 5.26 12.41 9.71
C ARG A 113 6.27 11.43 9.11
N GLU A 114 6.48 11.45 7.80
CA GLU A 114 7.48 10.61 7.14
C GLU A 114 8.91 10.94 7.57
N HIS A 115 9.24 12.24 7.74
CA HIS A 115 10.53 12.65 8.30
C HIS A 115 10.70 12.19 9.76
N VAL A 116 9.67 12.31 10.60
CA VAL A 116 9.72 11.83 12.00
C VAL A 116 9.83 10.32 12.06
N ALA A 117 9.09 9.57 11.24
CA ALA A 117 9.23 8.12 11.13
C ALA A 117 10.68 7.72 10.75
N THR A 118 11.30 8.47 9.83
CA THR A 118 12.71 8.28 9.46
C THR A 118 13.66 8.51 10.64
N LEU A 119 13.41 9.55 11.45
CA LEU A 119 14.18 9.81 12.67
C LEU A 119 14.00 8.70 13.70
N ILE A 120 12.77 8.24 13.93
CA ILE A 120 12.48 7.13 14.85
C ILE A 120 13.21 5.85 14.40
N CYS A 121 13.16 5.52 13.10
CA CYS A 121 13.94 4.41 12.54
C CYS A 121 15.44 4.56 12.80
N ASP A 122 15.99 5.77 12.62
CA ASP A 122 17.41 6.04 12.81
C ASP A 122 17.83 5.89 14.29
N ILE A 123 17.11 6.49 15.24
CA ILE A 123 17.47 6.40 16.67
C ILE A 123 17.36 4.96 17.21
N ILE A 124 16.46 4.13 16.67
CA ILE A 124 16.38 2.70 17.00
C ILE A 124 17.60 1.94 16.44
N LYS A 125 17.95 2.16 15.17
CA LYS A 125 19.13 1.53 14.54
C LYS A 125 20.44 1.89 15.23
N GLN A 126 20.53 3.11 15.75
CA GLN A 126 21.67 3.60 16.52
C GLN A 126 21.66 3.16 17.98
N ARG A 127 20.65 2.36 18.39
CA ARG A 127 20.49 1.83 19.76
C ARG A 127 20.35 2.94 20.83
N ILE A 128 19.88 4.11 20.43
CA ILE A 128 19.52 5.20 21.34
C ILE A 128 18.18 4.87 22.03
N VAL A 129 17.28 4.27 21.25
CA VAL A 129 15.99 3.75 21.70
C VAL A 129 15.98 2.25 21.45
N THR A 130 15.62 1.49 22.47
CA THR A 130 15.41 0.04 22.40
C THR A 130 14.02 -0.29 21.88
N GLU A 131 13.80 -1.56 21.53
CA GLU A 131 12.50 -2.07 21.11
C GLU A 131 11.42 -1.82 22.17
N ASP A 132 11.67 -2.18 23.42
CA ASP A 132 10.73 -1.99 24.53
C ASP A 132 10.36 -0.51 24.74
N GLU A 133 11.33 0.40 24.59
CA GLU A 133 11.11 1.84 24.71
C GLU A 133 10.29 2.40 23.55
N PHE A 134 10.48 1.87 22.33
CA PHE A 134 9.63 2.19 21.19
C PHE A 134 8.20 1.72 21.42
N LEU A 135 8.00 0.45 21.80
CA LEU A 135 6.66 -0.11 22.03
C LEU A 135 5.92 0.66 23.13
N LYS A 136 6.61 0.99 24.23
CA LYS A 136 6.04 1.78 25.31
C LYS A 136 5.66 3.20 24.85
N GLY A 137 6.54 3.89 24.12
CA GLY A 137 6.27 5.25 23.65
C GLY A 137 5.17 5.32 22.58
N ALA A 138 5.13 4.35 21.67
CA ALA A 138 4.08 4.23 20.67
C ALA A 138 2.71 3.92 21.31
N ALA A 139 2.66 2.97 22.25
CA ALA A 139 1.42 2.61 22.93
C ALA A 139 0.74 3.81 23.63
N MET A 140 1.51 4.72 24.22
CA MET A 140 0.98 5.95 24.84
C MET A 140 0.23 6.83 23.82
N ASN A 141 0.78 6.99 22.62
CA ASN A 141 0.14 7.80 21.57
C ASN A 141 -1.04 7.07 20.94
N ILE A 142 -0.94 5.75 20.79
CA ILE A 142 -1.99 4.90 20.24
C ILE A 142 -3.22 4.90 21.16
N GLU A 143 -3.02 4.83 22.49
CA GLU A 143 -4.11 4.91 23.47
C GLU A 143 -4.85 6.25 23.38
N LEU A 144 -4.12 7.36 23.30
CA LEU A 144 -4.69 8.71 23.16
C LEU A 144 -5.34 8.96 21.80
N ALA A 145 -4.99 8.19 20.75
CA ALA A 145 -5.52 8.39 19.41
C ALA A 145 -7.04 8.17 19.33
N ALA A 146 -7.61 7.33 20.19
CA ALA A 146 -9.05 7.11 20.24
C ALA A 146 -9.83 8.38 20.63
N ASP A 147 -9.31 9.16 21.58
CA ASP A 147 -9.91 10.44 21.97
C ASP A 147 -9.75 11.50 20.87
N LEU A 148 -8.59 11.50 20.20
CA LEU A 148 -8.29 12.42 19.10
C LEU A 148 -9.09 12.14 17.82
N GLU A 149 -9.69 10.95 17.66
CA GLU A 149 -10.43 10.57 16.45
C GLU A 149 -11.57 11.54 16.11
N LEU A 150 -12.19 12.15 17.12
CA LEU A 150 -13.26 13.14 16.94
C LEU A 150 -12.76 14.43 16.28
N ASP A 151 -11.58 14.90 16.68
CA ASP A 151 -10.98 16.15 16.20
C ASP A 151 -10.11 15.93 14.95
N LEU A 152 -9.53 14.73 14.82
CA LEU A 152 -8.67 14.31 13.73
C LEU A 152 -9.21 13.03 13.08
N PRO A 153 -10.14 13.12 12.11
CA PRO A 153 -10.80 11.94 11.49
C PRO A 153 -9.86 10.94 10.81
N LYS A 154 -8.61 11.34 10.54
CA LYS A 154 -7.56 10.51 9.92
C LYS A 154 -6.48 10.08 10.92
N VAL A 155 -6.72 10.17 12.22
CA VAL A 155 -5.72 9.90 13.26
C VAL A 155 -5.07 8.53 13.09
N TRP A 156 -5.83 7.48 12.77
CA TRP A 156 -5.30 6.14 12.56
C TRP A 156 -4.39 6.02 11.34
N THR A 157 -4.75 6.67 10.22
CA THR A 157 -3.88 6.75 9.05
C THR A 157 -2.61 7.53 9.37
N CYS A 158 -2.71 8.63 10.12
CA CYS A 158 -1.55 9.42 10.55
C CYS A 158 -0.63 8.61 11.48
N MET A 159 -1.21 7.84 12.39
CA MET A 159 -0.49 6.92 13.26
C MET A 159 0.23 5.84 12.45
N ALA A 160 -0.44 5.28 11.44
CA ALA A 160 0.14 4.27 10.56
C ALA A 160 1.33 4.79 9.77
N GLU A 161 1.30 6.05 9.33
CA GLU A 161 2.44 6.71 8.66
C GLU A 161 3.68 6.84 9.56
N LEU A 162 3.51 6.86 10.88
CA LEU A 162 4.62 6.90 11.85
C LEU A 162 5.14 5.50 12.19
N VAL A 163 4.25 4.52 12.36
CA VAL A 163 4.59 3.19 12.89
C VAL A 163 4.99 2.20 11.78
N ALA A 164 4.30 2.19 10.64
CA ALA A 164 4.56 1.22 9.58
C ALA A 164 5.99 1.28 8.99
N PRO A 165 6.62 2.47 8.79
CA PRO A 165 8.02 2.51 8.35
C PRO A 165 8.99 1.86 9.33
N VAL A 166 8.68 1.89 10.63
CA VAL A 166 9.50 1.26 11.68
C VAL A 166 9.38 -0.26 11.60
N ILE A 167 8.17 -0.79 11.37
CA ILE A 167 7.90 -2.22 11.17
C ILE A 167 8.53 -2.73 9.86
N TYR A 168 8.49 -1.91 8.81
CA TYR A 168 8.98 -2.27 7.49
C TYR A 168 10.51 -2.46 7.47
N ASP A 169 11.26 -1.65 8.22
CA ASP A 169 12.71 -1.71 8.21
C ASP A 169 13.26 -2.83 9.13
N PRO A 170 13.84 -3.90 8.58
CA PRO A 170 14.29 -5.04 9.38
C PRO A 170 15.41 -4.72 10.37
N LYS A 171 16.10 -3.57 10.22
CA LYS A 171 17.17 -3.17 11.14
C LYS A 171 16.65 -2.55 12.44
N THR A 172 15.38 -2.20 12.52
CA THR A 172 14.77 -1.69 13.75
C THR A 172 14.55 -2.83 14.75
N GLY A 173 14.37 -4.06 14.28
CA GLY A 173 13.95 -5.22 15.08
C GLY A 173 12.44 -5.32 15.26
N ILE A 174 11.71 -4.20 15.07
CA ILE A 174 10.26 -4.15 15.17
C ILE A 174 9.64 -4.84 13.96
N ASN A 175 8.81 -5.85 14.20
CA ASN A 175 8.03 -6.55 13.19
C ASN A 175 6.52 -6.51 13.51
N LEU A 176 5.69 -7.12 12.64
CA LEU A 176 4.23 -7.13 12.79
C LEU A 176 3.74 -7.77 14.10
N SER A 177 4.49 -8.70 14.71
CA SER A 177 4.07 -9.35 15.96
C SER A 177 3.90 -8.35 17.10
N HIS A 178 4.63 -7.23 17.06
CA HIS A 178 4.55 -6.16 18.06
C HIS A 178 3.28 -5.31 17.96
N LEU A 179 2.47 -5.47 16.91
CA LEU A 179 1.15 -4.85 16.86
C LEU A 179 0.24 -5.35 17.99
N VAL A 180 0.42 -6.59 18.44
CA VAL A 180 -0.36 -7.15 19.55
C VAL A 180 -0.13 -6.33 20.82
N PRO A 181 1.10 -6.22 21.38
CA PRO A 181 1.33 -5.40 22.57
C PRO A 181 1.02 -3.92 22.37
N MET A 182 1.26 -3.34 21.18
CA MET A 182 0.96 -1.92 20.91
C MET A 182 -0.54 -1.59 20.93
N SER A 183 -1.40 -2.56 20.60
CA SER A 183 -2.85 -2.33 20.45
C SER A 183 -3.69 -2.93 21.58
N GLN A 184 -3.06 -3.45 22.65
CA GLN A 184 -3.78 -4.06 23.78
C GLN A 184 -4.81 -3.12 24.40
N GLN A 185 -4.45 -1.85 24.64
CA GLN A 185 -5.36 -0.85 25.23
C GLN A 185 -6.54 -0.51 24.30
N LEU A 186 -6.40 -0.75 22.99
CA LEU A 186 -7.46 -0.49 22.02
C LEU A 186 -8.50 -1.60 21.94
N LEU A 187 -8.29 -2.74 22.59
CA LEU A 187 -9.26 -3.83 22.63
C LEU A 187 -10.55 -3.41 23.33
N ASP A 188 -10.43 -2.72 24.46
CA ASP A 188 -11.56 -2.25 25.25
C ASP A 188 -12.29 -1.08 24.58
N LEU A 189 -11.62 -0.39 23.63
CA LEU A 189 -12.16 0.73 22.85
C LEU A 189 -12.74 0.30 21.51
N ASP A 190 -12.66 -0.99 21.15
CA ASP A 190 -13.00 -1.52 19.82
C ASP A 190 -12.34 -0.71 18.68
N ARG A 191 -11.07 -0.33 18.87
CA ARG A 191 -10.26 0.41 17.89
C ARG A 191 -9.02 -0.34 17.42
N SER A 192 -8.69 -1.46 18.07
CA SER A 192 -7.50 -2.26 17.74
C SER A 192 -7.52 -2.74 16.29
N VAL A 193 -8.67 -3.24 15.80
CA VAL A 193 -8.84 -3.66 14.40
C VAL A 193 -8.61 -2.51 13.41
N ILE A 194 -9.13 -1.31 13.70
CA ILE A 194 -8.96 -0.13 12.84
C ILE A 194 -7.49 0.26 12.76
N PHE A 195 -6.81 0.37 13.90
CA PHE A 195 -5.39 0.70 13.96
C PHE A 195 -4.55 -0.30 13.15
N VAL A 196 -4.70 -1.61 13.40
CA VAL A 196 -3.96 -2.65 12.69
C VAL A 196 -4.25 -2.62 11.19
N THR A 197 -5.51 -2.38 10.81
CA THR A 197 -5.89 -2.25 9.40
C THR A 197 -5.17 -1.09 8.71
N GLU A 198 -5.11 0.09 9.34
CA GLU A 198 -4.39 1.23 8.78
C GLU A 198 -2.87 0.97 8.68
N ILE A 199 -2.29 0.24 9.63
CA ILE A 199 -0.89 -0.22 9.53
C ILE A 199 -0.70 -1.12 8.32
N LEU A 200 -1.55 -2.13 8.14
CA LEU A 200 -1.45 -3.05 7.00
C LEU A 200 -1.63 -2.30 5.67
N LYS A 201 -2.58 -1.35 5.58
CA LYS A 201 -2.73 -0.45 4.42
C LYS A 201 -1.43 0.30 4.12
N LYS A 202 -0.81 0.88 5.14
CA LYS A 202 0.47 1.60 4.94
C LYS A 202 1.59 0.64 4.55
N MET A 203 1.65 -0.56 5.13
CA MET A 203 2.65 -1.57 4.81
C MET A 203 2.58 -2.02 3.34
N VAL A 204 1.38 -2.20 2.78
CA VAL A 204 1.22 -2.56 1.35
C VAL A 204 1.64 -1.43 0.39
N THR A 205 1.80 -0.19 0.89
CA THR A 205 2.43 0.89 0.12
C THR A 205 3.96 0.88 0.17
N LEU A 206 4.54 0.21 1.17
CA LEU A 206 6.00 0.12 1.38
C LEU A 206 6.60 -1.16 0.79
N MET A 207 5.80 -2.22 0.67
CA MET A 207 6.21 -3.51 0.13
C MET A 207 5.04 -4.26 -0.53
N PRO A 208 5.31 -5.28 -1.38
CA PRO A 208 4.26 -6.09 -1.97
C PRO A 208 3.36 -6.74 -0.92
N ALA A 209 2.07 -6.86 -1.20
CA ALA A 209 1.09 -7.37 -0.26
C ALA A 209 1.37 -8.82 0.17
N GLU A 210 1.92 -9.64 -0.73
CA GLU A 210 2.40 -11.00 -0.44
C GLU A 210 3.49 -11.01 0.63
N GLY A 211 4.35 -9.98 0.65
CA GLY A 211 5.38 -9.83 1.67
C GLY A 211 4.80 -9.47 3.03
N VAL A 212 3.78 -8.61 3.06
CA VAL A 212 3.05 -8.27 4.30
C VAL A 212 2.29 -9.49 4.83
N LEU A 213 1.61 -10.24 3.95
CA LEU A 213 0.93 -11.49 4.29
C LEU A 213 1.89 -12.54 4.83
N LYS A 214 3.04 -12.71 4.18
CA LYS A 214 4.08 -13.60 4.68
C LYS A 214 4.50 -13.22 6.09
N GLN A 215 4.77 -11.94 6.36
CA GLN A 215 5.11 -11.51 7.73
C GLN A 215 3.97 -11.77 8.72
N TRP A 216 2.71 -11.57 8.32
CA TRP A 216 1.56 -11.85 9.18
C TRP A 216 1.49 -13.33 9.57
N VAL A 217 1.67 -14.23 8.59
CA VAL A 217 1.67 -15.68 8.80
C VAL A 217 2.90 -16.14 9.58
N ASP A 218 4.10 -15.67 9.22
CA ASP A 218 5.37 -16.04 9.87
C ASP A 218 5.36 -15.71 11.37
N HIS A 219 4.67 -14.63 11.75
CA HIS A 219 4.51 -14.22 13.16
C HIS A 219 3.24 -14.77 13.83
N ASN A 220 2.52 -15.70 13.17
CA ASN A 220 1.29 -16.33 13.67
C ASN A 220 0.21 -15.34 14.12
N LEU A 221 0.08 -14.22 13.41
CA LEU A 221 -0.94 -13.23 13.72
C LEU A 221 -2.34 -13.73 13.34
N GLN A 222 -3.31 -13.37 14.17
CA GLN A 222 -4.71 -13.72 14.02
C GLN A 222 -5.56 -12.49 14.36
N TRP A 223 -6.67 -12.27 13.65
CA TRP A 223 -7.57 -11.16 13.99
C TRP A 223 -8.19 -11.29 15.38
N SER A 224 -8.31 -12.50 15.90
CA SER A 224 -8.74 -12.76 17.28
C SER A 224 -7.79 -12.17 18.33
N SER A 225 -6.55 -11.82 17.97
CA SER A 225 -5.62 -11.10 18.85
C SER A 225 -5.96 -9.61 18.97
N PHE A 226 -6.83 -9.07 18.11
CA PHE A 226 -7.14 -7.65 17.98
C PHE A 226 -8.62 -7.32 18.21
N THR A 227 -9.42 -8.28 18.63
CA THR A 227 -10.84 -8.05 18.97
C THR A 227 -11.31 -9.01 20.05
N GLN A 228 -12.27 -8.56 20.86
CA GLN A 228 -12.97 -9.39 21.85
C GLN A 228 -14.28 -9.98 21.26
N SER A 229 -14.67 -9.61 20.04
CA SER A 229 -15.89 -10.08 19.39
C SER A 229 -15.78 -11.55 18.95
N THR A 230 -16.85 -12.32 19.16
CA THR A 230 -16.99 -13.70 18.68
C THR A 230 -17.14 -13.81 17.15
N ASP A 231 -17.47 -12.68 16.50
CA ASP A 231 -17.37 -12.51 15.05
C ASP A 231 -16.47 -11.29 14.78
N PRO A 232 -15.14 -11.50 14.62
CA PRO A 232 -14.18 -10.42 14.32
C PRO A 232 -14.48 -9.68 13.02
N THR A 233 -15.35 -10.25 12.21
CA THR A 233 -15.42 -9.98 10.80
C THR A 233 -16.69 -9.21 10.43
N GLN A 234 -17.78 -9.35 11.19
CA GLN A 234 -19.04 -8.67 10.89
C GLN A 234 -18.98 -7.13 10.92
N ASN A 235 -18.25 -6.51 11.86
CA ASN A 235 -18.27 -5.05 12.00
C ASN A 235 -17.31 -4.34 11.05
N TYR A 236 -16.24 -5.02 10.61
CA TYR A 236 -15.19 -4.37 9.85
C TYR A 236 -15.09 -4.89 8.41
N ILE A 237 -15.58 -6.10 8.05
CA ILE A 237 -15.49 -6.71 6.69
C ILE A 237 -15.91 -5.74 5.58
N HIS A 238 -16.84 -4.84 5.86
CA HIS A 238 -17.33 -3.87 4.89
C HIS A 238 -16.29 -2.83 4.42
N PHE A 239 -15.12 -2.71 5.07
CA PHE A 239 -14.01 -1.83 4.66
C PHE A 239 -12.86 -2.56 3.91
N TYR A 240 -12.92 -3.88 3.78
CA TYR A 240 -11.83 -4.72 3.25
C TYR A 240 -11.66 -4.85 1.71
N PRO A 241 -12.61 -4.45 0.82
CA PRO A 241 -12.41 -4.74 -0.60
C PRO A 241 -11.41 -3.81 -1.31
N ALA A 242 -10.96 -2.71 -0.69
CA ALA A 242 -10.31 -1.63 -1.44
C ALA A 242 -8.79 -1.77 -1.63
N GLN A 243 -8.08 -2.63 -0.89
CA GLN A 243 -6.60 -2.62 -0.87
C GLN A 243 -5.95 -4.00 -0.65
N ASN A 244 -6.57 -5.09 -1.14
CA ASN A 244 -6.02 -6.44 -1.03
C ASN A 244 -5.95 -6.99 0.41
N LEU A 245 -6.70 -6.42 1.37
CA LEU A 245 -6.65 -6.82 2.78
C LEU A 245 -7.50 -8.06 3.13
N SER A 246 -8.33 -8.53 2.20
CA SER A 246 -9.06 -9.80 2.34
C SER A 246 -8.12 -10.99 2.54
N MET A 247 -6.86 -10.89 2.10
CA MET A 247 -5.84 -11.93 2.29
C MET A 247 -5.48 -12.21 3.75
N PHE A 248 -5.78 -11.29 4.68
CA PHE A 248 -5.52 -11.47 6.10
C PHE A 248 -6.70 -12.16 6.82
N GLY A 249 -7.83 -12.41 6.15
CA GLY A 249 -9.07 -12.91 6.75
C GLY A 249 -9.09 -14.42 6.98
N GLY A 250 -8.98 -14.84 8.24
CA GLY A 250 -9.30 -16.20 8.68
C GLY A 250 -10.37 -16.17 9.76
N THR A 251 -11.55 -16.72 9.48
CA THR A 251 -12.56 -17.00 10.49
C THR A 251 -12.17 -18.25 11.26
N SER A 252 -12.28 -18.17 12.59
CA SER A 252 -12.12 -19.25 13.56
C SER A 252 -12.91 -20.51 13.18
N ASN A 253 -12.21 -21.58 12.82
CA ASN A 253 -12.39 -22.93 13.35
C ASN A 253 -11.38 -23.89 12.69
N GLY A 254 -10.32 -24.20 13.44
CA GLY A 254 -9.58 -25.47 13.36
C GLY A 254 -9.37 -26.09 11.97
N THR A 255 -8.68 -25.38 11.08
CA THR A 255 -7.88 -26.03 10.02
C THR A 255 -6.55 -25.31 9.92
N HIS A 256 -5.57 -25.85 10.66
CA HIS A 256 -4.16 -25.55 10.44
C HIS A 256 -3.83 -25.85 8.97
N VAL A 257 -3.32 -24.84 8.27
CA VAL A 257 -2.42 -24.96 7.11
C VAL A 257 -2.96 -25.80 5.95
N SER A 258 -3.72 -25.13 5.08
CA SER A 258 -3.69 -25.40 3.64
C SER A 258 -3.83 -24.10 2.86
N ALA A 259 -2.97 -23.13 3.16
CA ALA A 259 -2.83 -21.89 2.38
C ALA A 259 -1.38 -21.71 1.89
N VAL A 260 -0.68 -22.82 1.62
CA VAL A 260 0.65 -22.81 0.96
C VAL A 260 0.55 -22.89 -0.57
N ASN A 261 -0.67 -22.98 -1.14
CA ASN A 261 -0.88 -22.98 -2.60
C ASN A 261 -1.95 -21.98 -3.05
N GLN A 262 -1.81 -20.71 -2.69
CA GLN A 262 -2.44 -19.64 -3.46
C GLN A 262 -1.34 -18.69 -3.92
N THR A 263 -0.84 -18.96 -5.12
CA THR A 263 -0.44 -17.90 -6.03
C THR A 263 -1.52 -16.83 -6.01
N SER A 264 -1.10 -15.57 -5.95
CA SER A 264 -1.92 -14.39 -6.22
C SER A 264 -2.61 -14.56 -7.57
N HIS A 265 -3.75 -15.24 -7.57
CA HIS A 265 -4.73 -15.22 -8.63
C HIS A 265 -5.93 -14.55 -7.98
N LYS A 266 -6.21 -13.30 -8.37
CA LYS A 266 -7.57 -12.79 -8.20
C LYS A 266 -8.51 -13.81 -8.82
N ASP A 267 -9.46 -14.33 -8.04
CA ASP A 267 -10.45 -15.29 -8.53
C ASP A 267 -11.02 -14.79 -9.86
N PHE A 268 -11.09 -15.69 -10.87
CA PHE A 268 -11.56 -15.38 -12.22
C PHE A 268 -12.86 -14.55 -12.21
N SER A 269 -13.82 -14.94 -11.36
CA SER A 269 -15.11 -14.24 -11.20
C SER A 269 -14.96 -12.79 -10.69
N THR A 270 -14.04 -12.56 -9.75
CA THR A 270 -13.72 -11.23 -9.22
C THR A 270 -13.07 -10.37 -10.30
N SER A 271 -12.12 -10.92 -11.05
CA SER A 271 -11.46 -10.24 -12.17
C SER A 271 -12.47 -9.84 -13.26
N VAL A 272 -13.37 -10.76 -13.66
CA VAL A 272 -14.44 -10.46 -14.63
C VAL A 272 -15.35 -9.33 -14.12
N SER A 273 -15.74 -9.37 -12.85
CA SER A 273 -16.63 -8.36 -12.25
C SER A 273 -15.99 -6.97 -12.17
N GLU A 274 -14.70 -6.91 -11.79
CA GLU A 274 -13.95 -5.64 -11.70
C GLU A 274 -13.79 -5.00 -13.07
N ILE A 275 -13.35 -5.78 -14.07
CA ILE A 275 -13.18 -5.31 -15.46
C ILE A 275 -14.54 -4.84 -15.99
N THR A 276 -15.58 -5.66 -15.88
CA THR A 276 -16.94 -5.32 -16.38
C THR A 276 -17.45 -4.02 -15.76
N ARG A 277 -17.26 -3.80 -14.46
CA ARG A 277 -17.68 -2.58 -13.76
C ARG A 277 -16.99 -1.32 -14.29
N HIS A 278 -15.76 -1.44 -14.78
CA HIS A 278 -14.95 -0.29 -15.24
C HIS A 278 -15.05 -0.04 -16.74
N LEU A 279 -15.49 -1.03 -17.54
CA LEU A 279 -15.77 -0.86 -18.97
C LEU A 279 -16.76 0.29 -19.26
N ASP A 280 -17.71 0.55 -18.36
CA ASP A 280 -18.70 1.65 -18.47
C ASP A 280 -18.15 3.03 -18.11
N LYS A 281 -17.08 3.09 -17.30
CA LYS A 281 -16.58 4.34 -16.72
C LYS A 281 -15.42 4.94 -17.52
N LEU A 282 -14.69 4.10 -18.24
CA LEU A 282 -13.45 4.46 -18.91
C LEU A 282 -13.72 4.62 -20.40
N GLN A 283 -13.84 5.87 -20.88
CA GLN A 283 -14.20 6.14 -22.27
C GLN A 283 -13.01 6.04 -23.25
N SER A 284 -11.77 6.10 -22.76
CA SER A 284 -10.55 6.03 -23.59
C SER A 284 -9.74 4.77 -23.31
N ASP A 285 -9.10 4.23 -24.34
CA ASP A 285 -8.18 3.09 -24.21
C ASP A 285 -6.98 3.42 -23.31
N ASP A 286 -6.46 4.65 -23.33
CA ASP A 286 -5.38 5.07 -22.44
C ASP A 286 -5.77 4.94 -20.97
N THR A 287 -6.99 5.37 -20.63
CA THR A 287 -7.50 5.26 -19.26
C THR A 287 -7.79 3.81 -18.86
N MET A 288 -8.12 2.96 -19.83
CA MET A 288 -8.30 1.53 -19.63
C MET A 288 -6.96 0.84 -19.39
N PHE A 289 -5.91 1.22 -20.14
CA PHE A 289 -4.55 0.75 -19.93
C PHE A 289 -4.05 1.12 -18.55
N ASP A 290 -4.02 2.42 -18.21
CA ASP A 290 -3.53 2.91 -16.92
C ASP A 290 -4.21 2.19 -15.74
N TRP A 291 -5.53 1.97 -15.86
CA TRP A 291 -6.27 1.23 -14.84
C TRP A 291 -5.89 -0.25 -14.78
N LEU A 292 -5.80 -0.95 -15.92
CA LEU A 292 -5.39 -2.36 -15.96
C LEU A 292 -3.96 -2.54 -15.42
N GLU A 293 -3.05 -1.61 -15.72
CA GLU A 293 -1.67 -1.65 -15.23
C GLU A 293 -1.57 -1.39 -13.73
N ALA A 294 -2.43 -0.53 -13.19
CA ALA A 294 -2.52 -0.25 -11.77
C ALA A 294 -3.26 -1.35 -10.98
N THR A 295 -4.20 -2.03 -11.62
CA THR A 295 -5.10 -3.01 -10.98
C THR A 295 -4.56 -4.44 -11.00
N PHE A 296 -3.77 -4.78 -12.02
CA PHE A 296 -3.18 -6.11 -12.21
C PHE A 296 -1.66 -6.01 -12.36
N SER A 297 -0.94 -6.79 -11.56
CA SER A 297 0.52 -6.88 -11.62
C SER A 297 1.00 -7.39 -12.98
N ILE A 298 2.28 -7.15 -13.31
CA ILE A 298 2.89 -7.66 -14.56
C ILE A 298 2.80 -9.20 -14.63
N LYS A 299 2.83 -9.89 -13.49
CA LYS A 299 2.70 -11.33 -13.42
C LYS A 299 1.28 -11.77 -13.75
N GLU A 300 0.27 -11.22 -13.07
CA GLU A 300 -1.15 -11.54 -13.32
C GLU A 300 -1.55 -11.25 -14.77
N ARG A 301 -1.07 -10.13 -15.35
CA ARG A 301 -1.36 -9.77 -16.75
C ARG A 301 -0.80 -10.75 -17.78
N ASN A 302 0.16 -11.59 -17.39
CA ASN A 302 0.72 -12.64 -18.25
C ASN A 302 0.11 -14.01 -18.02
N GLU A 303 -0.82 -14.15 -17.08
CA GLU A 303 -1.48 -15.42 -16.77
C GLU A 303 -2.70 -15.66 -17.66
N SER A 304 -2.94 -16.93 -18.03
CA SER A 304 -4.11 -17.34 -18.83
C SER A 304 -5.42 -16.88 -18.22
N GLN A 305 -5.54 -16.87 -16.89
CA GLN A 305 -6.76 -16.45 -16.19
C GLN A 305 -7.12 -14.99 -16.44
N PHE A 306 -6.12 -14.11 -16.52
CA PHE A 306 -6.36 -12.70 -16.83
C PHE A 306 -6.89 -12.52 -18.24
N VAL A 307 -6.30 -13.20 -19.22
CA VAL A 307 -6.73 -13.16 -20.62
C VAL A 307 -8.17 -13.66 -20.76
N ARG A 308 -8.50 -14.76 -20.07
CA ARG A 308 -9.87 -15.27 -20.04
C ARG A 308 -10.82 -14.25 -19.41
N ALA A 309 -10.46 -13.65 -18.28
CA ALA A 309 -11.31 -12.69 -17.58
C ALA A 309 -11.56 -11.42 -18.42
N LEU A 310 -10.52 -10.89 -19.07
CA LEU A 310 -10.59 -9.75 -19.97
C LEU A 310 -11.52 -10.04 -21.15
N THR A 311 -11.33 -11.19 -21.81
CA THR A 311 -12.14 -11.62 -22.95
C THR A 311 -13.60 -11.79 -22.56
N THR A 312 -13.86 -12.48 -21.45
CA THR A 312 -15.22 -12.68 -20.93
C THR A 312 -15.89 -11.35 -20.59
N ALA A 313 -15.21 -10.43 -19.89
CA ALA A 313 -15.81 -9.16 -19.50
C ALA A 313 -16.19 -8.28 -20.69
N ILE A 314 -15.30 -8.15 -21.69
CA ILE A 314 -15.58 -7.33 -22.88
C ILE A 314 -16.69 -7.95 -23.72
N CYS A 315 -16.65 -9.26 -23.95
CA CYS A 315 -17.66 -9.94 -24.77
C CYS A 315 -19.02 -10.00 -24.07
N MET A 316 -19.05 -10.23 -22.75
CA MET A 316 -20.28 -10.16 -21.96
C MET A 316 -20.90 -8.77 -22.02
N LYS A 317 -20.07 -7.71 -22.03
CA LYS A 317 -20.53 -6.33 -22.17
C LYS A 317 -21.10 -6.03 -23.57
N ALA A 318 -20.52 -6.65 -24.60
CA ALA A 318 -20.98 -6.51 -25.98
C ALA A 318 -22.33 -7.22 -26.21
N ILE A 319 -22.69 -8.23 -25.42
CA ILE A 319 -23.95 -8.96 -25.60
C ILE A 319 -25.09 -8.16 -24.95
N VAL A 320 -26.09 -7.80 -25.76
CA VAL A 320 -27.26 -7.02 -25.36
C VAL A 320 -28.54 -7.78 -25.65
N GLU A 321 -29.52 -7.70 -24.75
CA GLU A 321 -30.85 -8.27 -24.98
C GLU A 321 -31.79 -7.19 -25.55
N LYS A 322 -32.25 -7.38 -26.79
CA LYS A 322 -33.21 -6.49 -27.45
C LYS A 322 -34.43 -7.29 -27.90
N GLY A 323 -35.59 -6.95 -27.35
CA GLY A 323 -36.86 -7.54 -27.76
C GLY A 323 -36.97 -9.05 -27.54
N GLY A 324 -36.26 -9.61 -26.55
CA GLY A 324 -36.24 -11.04 -26.23
C GLY A 324 -35.27 -11.88 -27.07
N ALA A 325 -34.45 -11.24 -27.90
CA ALA A 325 -33.33 -11.87 -28.60
C ALA A 325 -32.00 -11.27 -28.10
N MET A 326 -30.98 -12.13 -27.97
CA MET A 326 -29.61 -11.68 -27.72
C MET A 326 -28.98 -11.22 -29.03
N GLU A 327 -28.28 -10.10 -28.98
CA GLU A 327 -27.48 -9.54 -30.08
C GLU A 327 -26.09 -9.14 -29.58
N VAL A 328 -25.12 -8.99 -30.48
CA VAL A 328 -23.78 -8.49 -30.16
C VAL A 328 -23.63 -7.06 -30.68
N ASP A 329 -23.37 -6.13 -29.76
CA ASP A 329 -22.98 -4.76 -30.07
C ASP A 329 -21.52 -4.72 -30.55
N LYS A 330 -21.38 -4.57 -31.88
CA LYS A 330 -20.08 -4.57 -32.57
C LYS A 330 -19.20 -3.40 -32.13
N GLU A 331 -19.79 -2.26 -31.78
CA GLU A 331 -19.04 -1.05 -31.43
C GLU A 331 -18.26 -1.22 -30.12
N VAL A 332 -18.78 -2.03 -29.18
CA VAL A 332 -18.11 -2.33 -27.92
C VAL A 332 -16.79 -3.08 -28.18
N ILE A 333 -16.79 -4.09 -29.05
CA ILE A 333 -15.59 -4.85 -29.38
C ILE A 333 -14.59 -3.97 -30.14
N LYS A 334 -15.06 -3.23 -31.15
CA LYS A 334 -14.23 -2.30 -31.95
C LYS A 334 -13.54 -1.24 -31.11
N SER A 335 -14.28 -0.66 -30.17
CA SER A 335 -13.76 0.36 -29.24
C SER A 335 -12.70 -0.17 -28.28
N ARG A 336 -12.52 -1.51 -28.19
CA ARG A 336 -11.58 -2.18 -27.29
C ARG A 336 -10.54 -3.02 -28.01
N THR A 337 -10.44 -2.93 -29.34
CA THR A 337 -9.47 -3.66 -30.15
C THR A 337 -8.03 -3.42 -29.68
N LEU A 338 -7.65 -2.18 -29.35
CA LEU A 338 -6.30 -1.87 -28.86
C LEU A 338 -6.01 -2.54 -27.51
N VAL A 339 -7.00 -2.60 -26.62
CA VAL A 339 -6.87 -3.25 -25.31
C VAL A 339 -6.64 -4.75 -25.48
N PHE A 340 -7.43 -5.39 -26.36
CA PHE A 340 -7.21 -6.79 -26.73
C PHE A 340 -5.81 -7.01 -27.28
N LYS A 341 -5.40 -6.27 -28.32
CA LYS A 341 -4.08 -6.45 -28.96
C LYS A 341 -2.90 -6.23 -28.01
N LYS A 342 -3.07 -5.42 -26.96
CA LYS A 342 -2.03 -5.20 -25.95
C LYS A 342 -1.81 -6.40 -25.02
N PHE A 343 -2.88 -7.11 -24.67
CA PHE A 343 -2.85 -8.16 -23.64
C PHE A 343 -3.00 -9.58 -24.20
N VAL A 344 -3.52 -9.71 -25.41
CA VAL A 344 -3.63 -10.93 -26.19
C VAL A 344 -2.59 -10.83 -27.32
N ASP A 345 -1.32 -10.93 -26.94
CA ASP A 345 -0.16 -10.62 -27.79
C ASP A 345 0.58 -11.87 -28.29
N THR A 346 0.16 -13.06 -27.89
CA THR A 346 0.75 -14.34 -28.30
C THR A 346 -0.33 -15.33 -28.70
N GLU A 347 0.01 -16.27 -29.59
CA GLU A 347 -0.90 -17.34 -30.06
C GLU A 347 -1.49 -18.17 -28.90
N ASP A 348 -0.70 -18.40 -27.84
CA ASP A 348 -1.20 -19.11 -26.65
C ASP A 348 -2.26 -18.28 -25.91
N LYS A 349 -2.09 -16.96 -25.79
CA LYS A 349 -3.09 -16.08 -25.19
C LYS A 349 -4.31 -15.92 -26.08
N GLU A 350 -4.14 -15.87 -27.40
CA GLU A 350 -5.27 -15.91 -28.33
C GLU A 350 -6.11 -17.18 -28.13
N LEU A 351 -5.45 -18.33 -27.96
CA LEU A 351 -6.14 -19.59 -27.70
C LEU A 351 -6.91 -19.57 -26.36
N GLU A 352 -6.34 -18.96 -25.32
CA GLU A 352 -7.05 -18.73 -24.04
C GLU A 352 -8.29 -17.84 -24.21
N ALA A 353 -8.22 -16.83 -25.08
CA ALA A 353 -9.38 -16.00 -25.43
C ALA A 353 -10.48 -16.83 -26.13
N VAL A 354 -10.12 -17.74 -27.04
CA VAL A 354 -11.10 -18.65 -27.67
C VAL A 354 -11.77 -19.56 -26.64
N TYR A 355 -11.01 -20.11 -25.68
CA TYR A 355 -11.59 -20.91 -24.59
C TYR A 355 -12.54 -20.09 -23.71
N ALA A 356 -12.22 -18.83 -23.43
CA ALA A 356 -13.10 -17.93 -22.69
C ALA A 356 -14.44 -17.69 -23.41
N LEU A 357 -14.42 -17.54 -24.74
CA LEU A 357 -15.63 -17.40 -25.56
C LEU A 357 -16.47 -18.68 -25.57
N GLN A 358 -15.84 -19.85 -25.68
CA GLN A 358 -16.51 -21.15 -25.59
C GLN A 358 -17.24 -21.30 -24.25
N LYS A 359 -16.56 -20.94 -23.14
CA LYS A 359 -17.13 -21.01 -21.80
C LYS A 359 -18.28 -20.02 -21.62
N LEU A 360 -18.10 -18.76 -22.00
CA LEU A 360 -19.14 -17.73 -21.97
C LEU A 360 -20.39 -18.15 -22.77
N TYR A 361 -20.21 -18.69 -23.98
CA TYR A 361 -21.32 -19.20 -24.79
C TYR A 361 -22.10 -20.32 -24.11
N SER A 362 -21.37 -21.20 -23.41
CA SER A 362 -21.99 -22.30 -22.65
C SER A 362 -22.76 -21.78 -21.45
N ASP A 363 -22.21 -20.80 -20.72
CA ASP A 363 -22.83 -20.17 -19.56
C ASP A 363 -24.07 -19.33 -19.92
N LEU A 364 -24.16 -18.84 -21.17
CA LEU A 364 -25.33 -18.16 -21.73
C LEU A 364 -26.41 -19.12 -22.25
N GLU A 365 -26.29 -20.42 -22.00
CA GLU A 365 -27.21 -21.45 -22.49
C GLU A 365 -27.28 -21.54 -24.03
N GLN A 366 -26.16 -21.28 -24.71
CA GLN A 366 -25.95 -21.54 -26.14
C GLN A 366 -26.91 -20.75 -27.08
N PRO A 367 -26.96 -19.41 -26.97
CA PRO A 367 -27.87 -18.59 -27.76
C PRO A 367 -27.52 -18.64 -29.25
N PRO A 368 -28.52 -18.69 -30.16
CA PRO A 368 -28.28 -18.88 -31.58
C PRO A 368 -27.43 -17.73 -32.17
N ASN A 369 -26.48 -18.07 -33.03
CA ASN A 369 -25.61 -17.15 -33.77
C ASN A 369 -24.64 -16.27 -32.95
N ILE A 370 -24.73 -16.22 -31.61
CA ILE A 370 -23.88 -15.34 -30.80
C ILE A 370 -22.40 -15.71 -30.89
N LEU A 371 -22.05 -16.98 -30.69
CA LEU A 371 -20.64 -17.40 -30.73
C LEU A 371 -20.01 -17.17 -32.11
N LYS A 372 -20.76 -17.44 -33.18
CA LYS A 372 -20.31 -17.16 -34.55
C LYS A 372 -20.06 -15.66 -34.75
N LEU A 373 -20.98 -14.79 -34.33
CA LEU A 373 -20.82 -13.34 -34.46
C LEU A 373 -19.61 -12.82 -33.66
N LEU A 374 -19.35 -13.37 -32.47
CA LEU A 374 -18.15 -13.03 -31.70
C LEU A 374 -16.87 -13.47 -32.42
N PHE A 375 -16.86 -14.66 -33.03
CA PHE A 375 -15.73 -15.15 -33.83
C PHE A 375 -15.50 -14.26 -35.06
N ASP A 376 -16.56 -13.93 -35.80
CA ASP A 376 -16.48 -13.03 -36.96
C ASP A 376 -15.85 -11.68 -36.55
N LEU A 377 -16.31 -11.06 -35.45
CA LEU A 377 -15.82 -9.75 -35.01
C LEU A 377 -14.37 -9.78 -34.52
N ILE A 378 -14.00 -10.79 -33.76
CA ILE A 378 -12.65 -10.93 -33.19
C ILE A 378 -11.64 -11.29 -34.29
N TYR A 379 -12.07 -12.01 -35.33
CA TYR A 379 -11.29 -12.25 -36.54
C TYR A 379 -11.14 -10.96 -37.37
N ASP A 380 -12.25 -10.26 -37.67
CA ASP A 380 -12.26 -9.03 -38.47
C ASP A 380 -11.38 -7.92 -37.88
N GLU A 381 -11.33 -7.82 -36.53
CA GLU A 381 -10.51 -6.84 -35.82
C GLU A 381 -9.05 -7.30 -35.62
N GLU A 382 -8.68 -8.46 -36.18
CA GLU A 382 -7.37 -9.12 -36.07
C GLU A 382 -6.92 -9.32 -34.61
N ILE A 383 -7.86 -9.65 -33.72
CA ILE A 383 -7.57 -9.95 -32.31
C ILE A 383 -7.12 -11.40 -32.14
N ILE A 384 -7.70 -12.32 -32.93
CA ILE A 384 -7.32 -13.74 -32.95
C ILE A 384 -6.98 -14.12 -34.38
N SER A 385 -5.83 -14.76 -34.54
CA SER A 385 -5.35 -15.22 -35.84
C SER A 385 -6.12 -16.46 -36.33
N GLU A 386 -6.15 -16.62 -37.66
CA GLU A 386 -6.72 -17.80 -38.31
C GLU A 386 -6.10 -19.12 -37.80
N GLN A 387 -4.79 -19.10 -37.58
CA GLN A 387 -4.02 -20.24 -37.09
C GLN A 387 -4.53 -20.69 -35.71
N THR A 388 -4.82 -19.73 -34.82
CA THR A 388 -5.38 -20.01 -33.50
C THR A 388 -6.77 -20.63 -33.59
N PHE A 389 -7.63 -20.18 -34.50
CA PHE A 389 -8.96 -20.80 -34.70
C PHE A 389 -8.84 -22.26 -35.15
N PHE A 390 -7.97 -22.56 -36.11
CA PHE A 390 -7.72 -23.95 -36.53
C PHE A 390 -7.06 -24.79 -35.44
N LYS A 391 -6.16 -24.20 -34.64
CA LYS A 391 -5.56 -24.86 -33.47
C LYS A 391 -6.64 -25.21 -32.45
N TRP A 392 -7.54 -24.28 -32.12
CA TRP A 392 -8.67 -24.54 -31.24
C TRP A 392 -9.59 -25.62 -31.80
N GLU A 393 -9.88 -25.63 -33.11
CA GLU A 393 -10.71 -26.65 -33.76
C GLU A 393 -10.12 -28.07 -33.65
N LYS A 394 -8.80 -28.20 -33.83
CA LYS A 394 -8.10 -29.49 -33.81
C LYS A 394 -7.73 -29.98 -32.41
N THR A 395 -7.62 -29.09 -31.43
CA THR A 395 -7.14 -29.43 -30.08
C THR A 395 -8.21 -30.17 -29.28
N ASP A 396 -7.92 -31.42 -28.89
CA ASP A 396 -8.76 -32.18 -27.95
C ASP A 396 -8.19 -32.03 -26.53
N ASN A 397 -8.67 -31.01 -25.81
CA ASN A 397 -8.25 -30.75 -24.42
C ASN A 397 -9.30 -31.33 -23.44
N PRO A 398 -8.95 -32.35 -22.63
CA PRO A 398 -9.88 -32.99 -21.69
C PRO A 398 -10.51 -32.03 -20.68
N VAL A 399 -9.77 -30.99 -20.28
CA VAL A 399 -10.21 -29.97 -19.30
C VAL A 399 -11.24 -29.00 -19.92
N GLU A 400 -11.19 -28.80 -21.24
CA GLU A 400 -12.04 -27.86 -21.99
C GLU A 400 -13.10 -28.61 -22.83
N SER A 401 -13.42 -29.85 -22.43
CA SER A 401 -14.35 -30.73 -23.15
C SER A 401 -15.83 -30.34 -22.97
N GLU A 402 -16.15 -29.63 -21.88
CA GLU A 402 -17.50 -29.14 -21.59
C GLU A 402 -17.94 -28.06 -22.60
N GLY A 403 -19.13 -28.21 -23.19
CA GLY A 403 -19.69 -27.26 -24.15
C GLY A 403 -19.04 -27.21 -25.54
N ARG A 404 -17.85 -27.80 -25.71
CA ARG A 404 -17.05 -27.76 -26.95
C ARG A 404 -17.78 -28.29 -28.18
N GLY A 405 -18.44 -29.45 -28.07
CA GLY A 405 -19.14 -30.07 -29.21
C GLY A 405 -20.24 -29.17 -29.78
N VAL A 406 -21.00 -28.51 -28.90
CA VAL A 406 -22.05 -27.56 -29.30
C VAL A 406 -21.42 -26.28 -29.86
N ALA A 407 -20.36 -25.77 -29.22
CA ALA A 407 -19.62 -24.61 -29.72
C ALA A 407 -19.13 -24.83 -31.16
N LEU A 408 -18.47 -25.96 -31.44
CA LEU A 408 -18.00 -26.35 -32.79
C LEU A 408 -19.13 -26.42 -33.81
N MET A 409 -20.28 -26.96 -33.43
CA MET A 409 -21.45 -27.00 -34.32
C MET A 409 -21.99 -25.60 -34.63
N SER A 410 -21.99 -24.70 -33.64
CA SER A 410 -22.46 -23.32 -33.78
C SER A 410 -21.56 -22.49 -34.72
N VAL A 411 -20.25 -22.69 -34.67
CA VAL A 411 -19.26 -21.96 -35.50
C VAL A 411 -18.86 -22.69 -36.79
N LYS A 412 -19.48 -23.84 -37.11
CA LYS A 412 -19.20 -24.58 -38.35
C LYS A 412 -19.29 -23.70 -39.62
N PRO A 413 -20.26 -22.78 -39.76
CA PRO A 413 -20.30 -21.87 -40.91
C PRO A 413 -19.07 -20.95 -41.01
N PHE A 414 -18.54 -20.48 -39.87
CA PHE A 414 -17.33 -19.65 -39.82
C PHE A 414 -16.11 -20.42 -40.33
N PHE A 415 -15.91 -21.67 -39.89
CA PHE A 415 -14.81 -22.51 -40.39
C PHE A 415 -14.97 -22.97 -41.84
N THR A 416 -16.20 -23.02 -42.35
CA THR A 416 -16.44 -23.30 -43.77
C THR A 416 -15.95 -22.12 -44.60
N TRP A 417 -16.36 -20.91 -44.20
CA TRP A 417 -15.92 -19.67 -44.82
C TRP A 417 -14.41 -19.45 -44.75
N LEU A 418 -13.76 -19.68 -43.58
CA LEU A 418 -12.30 -19.53 -43.46
C LEU A 418 -11.54 -20.41 -44.47
N ARG A 419 -11.98 -21.66 -44.68
CA ARG A 419 -11.33 -22.56 -45.64
C ARG A 419 -11.62 -22.21 -47.09
N GLU A 420 -12.80 -21.66 -47.39
CA GLU A 420 -13.17 -21.22 -48.74
C GLU A 420 -12.39 -19.94 -49.14
N ALA A 421 -12.21 -19.01 -48.20
CA ALA A 421 -11.43 -17.79 -48.42
C ALA A 421 -9.94 -18.08 -48.68
N ASP A 422 -9.38 -19.08 -48.01
CA ASP A 422 -7.97 -19.51 -48.19
C ASP A 422 -7.74 -20.04 -49.63
N ILE A 423 -8.69 -20.84 -50.16
CA ILE A 423 -8.65 -21.40 -51.51
C ILE A 423 -8.73 -20.31 -52.61
N GLU A 424 -9.48 -19.23 -52.40
CA GLU A 424 -9.60 -18.12 -53.36
C GLU A 424 -8.36 -17.19 -53.38
N SER A 425 -7.49 -17.26 -52.37
CA SER A 425 -6.29 -16.40 -52.27
C SER A 425 -5.02 -17.02 -52.88
N ASP A 426 -5.03 -18.34 -53.07
CA ASP A 426 -3.95 -19.14 -53.68
C ASP A 426 -4.18 -19.40 -55.20
N GLU A 427 -5.33 -18.98 -55.75
CA GLU A 427 -5.62 -18.90 -57.20
C GLU A 427 -5.33 -17.50 -57.76
#